data_AF-A0A7C3SLZ8-F1
#
_entry.id   AF-A0A7C3SLZ8-F1
#
_cell.length_a   1.000
_cell.length_b   1.000
_cell.length_c   1.000
_cell.angle_alpha   90.00
_cell.angle_beta   90.00
_cell.angle_gamma   90.00
#
_symmetry.space_group_name_H-M   'P 1'
#
loop_
_entity.id
_entity.type
_entity.pdbx_description
1 polymer ?
#
loop_
_entity_poly.entity_id
_entity_poly.type
_entity_poly.pdbx_seq_one_letter_code
_entity_poly.pdbx_strand_id
1 'polypeptide(L)'
;MTGIDRVPLHLLQRALQAIKEGKARTDVELARALGVKLEEAKLIVTALRGSGLLREVFMSCAPSCEACPLRGSCAIRELRLYIAMDSG
;
A
#
# COMPACT_ATOMS: atom_id res chain seq x y z
N MET A 1 -3.49 11.01 -22.36
CA MET A 1 -2.82 11.69 -21.23
C MET A 1 -3.20 10.94 -19.96
N THR A 2 -2.29 10.10 -19.46
CA THR A 2 -2.49 9.25 -18.27
C THR A 2 -2.42 10.12 -17.02
N GLY A 3 -3.41 10.06 -16.13
CA GLY A 3 -3.57 10.93 -14.95
C GLY A 3 -2.49 10.83 -13.86
N ILE A 4 -1.34 10.23 -14.17
CA ILE A 4 -0.19 10.04 -13.26
C ILE A 4 0.62 11.35 -13.12
N ASP A 5 0.66 12.19 -14.17
CA ASP A 5 1.34 13.51 -14.16
C ASP A 5 0.70 14.57 -13.24
N ARG A 6 -0.40 14.23 -12.55
CA ARG A 6 -1.15 15.18 -11.71
C ARG A 6 -0.93 15.00 -10.21
N VAL A 7 -0.18 13.98 -9.79
CA VAL A 7 0.08 13.79 -8.36
C VAL A 7 1.16 14.77 -7.91
N PRO A 8 0.87 15.70 -6.99
CA PRO A 8 1.87 16.63 -6.47
C PRO A 8 3.04 15.90 -5.82
N LEU A 9 4.27 16.38 -6.05
CA LEU A 9 5.48 15.79 -5.47
C LEU A 9 5.43 15.69 -3.94
N HIS A 10 4.86 16.71 -3.28
CA HIS A 10 4.71 16.72 -1.82
C HIS A 10 3.78 15.60 -1.32
N LEU A 11 2.76 15.20 -2.10
CA LEU A 11 1.90 14.07 -1.75
C LEU A 11 2.63 12.75 -1.94
N LEU A 12 3.45 12.60 -2.98
CA LEU A 12 4.29 11.41 -3.18
C LEU A 12 5.29 11.23 -2.04
N GLN A 13 5.94 12.30 -1.60
CA GLN A 13 6.88 12.28 -0.46
C GLN A 13 6.18 11.88 0.84
N ARG A 14 5.03 12.50 1.14
CA ARG A 14 4.24 12.17 2.34
C ARG A 14 3.73 10.73 2.31
N ALA A 15 3.30 10.26 1.14
CA ALA A 15 2.85 8.89 0.94
C ALA A 15 3.98 7.89 1.20
N LEU A 16 5.15 8.12 0.59
CA LEU A 16 6.31 7.27 0.79
C LEU A 16 6.73 7.24 2.26
N GLN A 17 6.72 8.39 2.94
CA GLN A 17 7.04 8.47 4.36
C GLN A 17 6.02 7.72 5.23
N ALA A 18 4.72 7.86 4.96
CA ALA A 18 3.69 7.10 5.68
C ALA A 18 3.87 5.58 5.51
N ILE A 19 4.31 5.13 4.33
CA ILE A 19 4.58 3.71 4.07
C ILE A 19 5.87 3.26 4.79
N LYS A 20 6.95 4.06 4.72
CA LYS A 20 8.22 3.77 5.43
C LYS A 20 8.04 3.68 6.95
N GLU A 21 7.23 4.56 7.52
CA GLU A 21 6.90 4.57 8.95
C GLU A 21 5.87 3.48 9.34
N GLY A 22 5.39 2.70 8.37
CA GLY A 22 4.41 1.64 8.59
C GLY A 22 3.01 2.13 8.94
N LYS A 23 2.74 3.45 8.79
CA LYS A 23 1.44 4.10 9.04
C LYS A 23 0.41 3.79 7.95
N ALA A 24 0.87 3.42 6.75
CA ALA A 24 0.02 2.99 5.66
C ALA A 24 0.61 1.78 4.96
N ARG A 25 -0.15 0.70 4.87
CA ARG A 25 0.23 -0.55 4.20
C ARG A 25 -0.74 -0.93 3.09
N THR A 26 -1.92 -0.33 3.05
CA THR A 26 -2.97 -0.55 2.04
C THR A 26 -3.45 0.77 1.43
N ASP A 27 -4.15 0.71 0.30
CA ASP A 27 -4.73 1.90 -0.36
C ASP A 27 -5.66 2.69 0.58
N VAL A 28 -6.43 1.98 1.39
CA VAL A 28 -7.40 2.58 2.33
C VAL A 28 -6.68 3.29 3.47
N GLU A 29 -5.65 2.67 4.04
CA GLU A 29 -4.84 3.30 5.08
C GLU A 29 -4.08 4.50 4.53
N LEU A 30 -3.57 4.41 3.31
CA LEU A 30 -2.88 5.51 2.64
C LEU A 30 -3.83 6.68 2.37
N ALA A 31 -5.03 6.40 1.86
CA ALA A 31 -6.06 7.41 1.66
C ALA A 31 -6.40 8.15 2.96
N ARG A 32 -6.56 7.40 4.07
CA ARG A 32 -6.79 7.98 5.41
C ARG A 32 -5.60 8.79 5.91
N ALA A 33 -4.38 8.28 5.76
CA ALA A 33 -3.17 8.95 6.22
C ALA A 33 -2.90 10.27 5.47
N LEU A 34 -3.29 10.34 4.20
CA LEU A 34 -3.11 11.52 3.36
C LEU A 34 -4.34 12.44 3.32
N GLY A 35 -5.49 11.99 3.82
CA GLY A 35 -6.75 12.74 3.77
C GLY A 35 -7.31 12.89 2.34
N VAL A 36 -7.07 11.90 1.48
CA VAL A 36 -7.46 11.91 0.05
C VAL A 36 -8.49 10.82 -0.25
N LYS A 37 -9.08 10.86 -1.44
CA LYS A 37 -10.00 9.79 -1.89
C LYS A 37 -9.23 8.51 -2.21
N LEU A 38 -9.91 7.37 -2.10
CA LEU A 38 -9.31 6.06 -2.42
C LEU A 38 -8.72 6.00 -3.83
N GLU A 39 -9.39 6.59 -4.82
CA GLU A 39 -8.91 6.64 -6.20
C GLU A 39 -7.62 7.46 -6.34
N GLU A 40 -7.47 8.54 -5.56
CA GLU A 40 -6.24 9.33 -5.54
C GLU A 40 -5.09 8.56 -4.87
N ALA A 41 -5.39 7.83 -3.78
CA ALA A 41 -4.40 6.95 -3.15
C ALA A 41 -3.89 5.88 -4.13
N LYS A 42 -4.77 5.26 -4.94
CA LYS A 42 -4.36 4.31 -5.98
C LYS A 42 -3.46 4.94 -7.04
N LEU A 43 -3.73 6.18 -7.45
CA LEU A 43 -2.88 6.92 -8.39
C LEU A 43 -1.49 7.20 -7.80
N ILE A 44 -1.45 7.61 -6.52
CA ILE A 44 -0.21 7.83 -5.77
C ILE A 44 0.62 6.54 -5.69
N VAL A 45 0.00 5.42 -5.32
CA VAL A 45 0.68 4.11 -5.29
C VAL A 45 1.20 3.72 -6.66
N THR A 46 0.39 3.91 -7.71
CA THR A 46 0.79 3.61 -9.09
C THR A 46 2.00 4.44 -9.51
N ALA A 47 2.03 5.73 -9.17
CA ALA A 47 3.16 6.61 -9.43
C ALA A 47 4.42 6.14 -8.69
N LEU A 48 4.33 5.90 -7.38
CA LEU A 48 5.46 5.46 -6.55
C LEU A 48 6.00 4.09 -6.99
N ARG A 49 5.13 3.17 -7.42
CA ARG A 49 5.51 1.87 -7.99
C ARG A 49 6.21 2.03 -9.34
N GLY A 50 5.70 2.92 -10.21
CA GLY A 50 6.32 3.26 -11.49
C GLY A 50 7.73 3.83 -11.32
N SER A 51 7.99 4.52 -10.21
CA SER A 51 9.32 5.05 -9.85
C SER A 51 10.23 4.02 -9.17
N GLY A 52 9.78 2.80 -8.91
CA GLY A 52 10.57 1.76 -8.24
C GLY A 52 10.72 1.95 -6.72
N LEU A 53 10.01 2.91 -6.12
CA LEU A 53 10.10 3.24 -4.69
C LEU A 53 9.23 2.34 -3.81
N LEU A 54 8.28 1.63 -4.42
CA LEU A 54 7.38 0.70 -3.74
C LEU A 54 7.39 -0.66 -4.40
N ARG A 55 7.33 -1.71 -3.57
CA ARG A 55 7.04 -3.08 -3.98
C ARG A 55 5.71 -3.51 -3.38
N GLU A 56 4.84 -4.06 -4.22
CA GLU A 56 3.64 -4.77 -3.77
C GLU A 56 4.02 -6.17 -3.30
N VAL A 57 3.54 -6.52 -2.11
CA VAL A 57 3.73 -7.84 -1.53
C VAL A 57 2.35 -8.41 -1.24
N PHE A 58 2.17 -9.65 -1.66
CA PHE A 58 0.94 -10.37 -1.40
C PHE A 58 1.18 -11.26 -0.19
N MET A 59 0.44 -10.98 0.89
CA MET A 59 0.32 -11.91 1.99
C MET A 59 -0.95 -12.71 1.79
N SER A 60 -0.80 -13.94 1.31
CA SER A 60 -1.82 -14.95 1.47
C SER A 60 -1.76 -15.52 2.89
N CYS A 61 -2.89 -16.03 3.38
CA CYS A 61 -2.85 -16.92 4.54
C CYS A 61 -1.88 -18.06 4.26
N ALA A 62 -0.90 -18.25 5.13
CA ALA A 62 0.05 -19.35 5.01
C ALA A 62 -0.71 -20.69 4.99
N PRO A 63 -0.21 -21.72 4.31
CA PRO A 63 -0.81 -23.06 4.34
C PRO A 63 -0.92 -23.61 5.77
N SER A 64 -0.07 -23.15 6.70
CA SER A 64 -0.12 -23.47 8.14
C SER A 64 -1.23 -22.74 8.93
N CYS A 65 -2.08 -21.93 8.28
CA CYS A 65 -3.29 -21.39 8.91
C CYS A 65 -4.30 -22.46 9.32
N GLU A 66 -4.04 -23.75 9.05
CA GLU A 66 -4.85 -24.86 9.56
C GLU A 66 -4.97 -24.86 11.09
N ALA A 67 -3.91 -24.46 11.80
CA ALA A 67 -3.88 -24.30 13.25
C ALA A 67 -4.14 -22.85 13.72
N CYS A 68 -4.49 -21.93 12.81
CA CYS A 68 -4.76 -20.55 13.18
C CYS A 68 -6.10 -20.49 13.92
N PRO A 69 -6.15 -20.03 15.19
CA PRO A 69 -7.39 -19.99 15.97
C PRO A 69 -8.44 -19.04 15.36
N LEU A 70 -8.03 -18.18 14.43
CA LEU A 70 -8.91 -17.28 13.70
C LEU A 70 -9.34 -17.83 12.33
N ARG A 71 -9.00 -19.08 11.94
CA ARG A 71 -9.30 -19.64 10.60
C ARG A 71 -10.77 -19.53 10.19
N GLY A 72 -11.70 -19.74 11.13
CA GLY A 72 -13.15 -19.66 10.87
C GLY A 72 -13.69 -18.24 10.68
N SER A 73 -12.96 -17.22 11.15
CA SER A 73 -13.33 -15.80 11.07
C SER A 73 -12.35 -14.96 10.25
N CYS A 74 -11.26 -15.55 9.78
CA CYS A 74 -10.27 -14.90 8.93
C CYS A 74 -10.85 -14.79 7.53
N ALA A 75 -11.57 -13.70 7.27
CA ALA A 75 -12.08 -13.35 5.94
C ALA A 75 -10.94 -12.97 4.96
N ILE A 76 -9.72 -12.87 5.45
CA ILE A 76 -8.55 -12.42 4.70
C ILE A 76 -7.94 -13.63 3.99
N ARG A 77 -8.32 -13.83 2.73
CA ARG A 77 -7.65 -14.81 1.86
C ARG A 77 -6.33 -14.27 1.31
N GLU A 78 -6.27 -12.97 1.06
CA GLU A 78 -5.14 -12.29 0.43
C GLU A 78 -5.15 -10.81 0.82
N LEU A 79 -4.01 -10.32 1.31
CA LEU A 79 -3.75 -8.90 1.59
C LEU A 79 -2.68 -8.40 0.64
N ARG A 80 -2.99 -7.31 -0.05
CA ARG A 80 -1.99 -6.55 -0.81
C ARG A 80 -1.40 -5.49 0.10
N LEU A 81 -0.10 -5.60 0.34
CA LEU A 81 0.66 -4.70 1.20
C LEU A 81 1.73 -3.97 0.39
N TYR A 82 2.08 -2.76 0.84
CA TYR A 82 3.19 -2.00 0.28
C TYR A 82 4.40 -2.07 1.21
N ILE A 83 5.57 -2.35 0.63
CA ILE A 83 6.86 -2.16 1.27
C ILE A 83 7.61 -1.08 0.51
N ALA A 84 8.07 -0.07 1.24
CA ALA A 84 8.99 0.92 0.68
C ALA A 84 10.35 0.28 0.45
N MET A 85 10.87 0.46 -0.75
CA MET A 85 12.22 0.03 -1.09
C MET A 85 13.18 1.13 -0.62
N ASP A 86 14.21 0.77 0.14
CA ASP A 86 15.29 1.72 0.39
C ASP A 86 16.12 1.89 -0.87
N SER A 87 16.17 3.13 -1.35
CA SER A 87 17.25 3.59 -2.21
C SER A 87 18.45 3.76 -1.27
N GLY A 88 19.32 2.75 -1.24
CA GLY A 88 20.62 2.84 -0.58
C GLY A 88 21.47 3.98 -1.14
#